data_AF-A0A5C8ZFX9-F1
#
_entry.id   AF-A0A5C8ZFX9-F1
#
_cell.length_a   1.000
_cell.length_b   1.000
_cell.length_c   1.000
_cell.angle_alpha   90.00
_cell.angle_beta   90.00
_cell.angle_gamma   90.00
#
_symmetry.space_group_name_H-M   'P 1'
#
loop_
_entity.id
_entity.type
_entity.pdbx_description
1 polymer ?
#
loop_
_entity_poly.entity_id
_entity_poly.type
_entity_poly.pdbx_seq_one_letter_code
_entity_poly.pdbx_strand_id
1 'polypeptide(L)'
;MSHVWQLEAAALGQVALAALVLGAGLPALFALGVRASAWGRGTGAAAGPGAPAHPAGRVLSTAVYAVVVLVALTGIALIVASGFGKALSFEHVYPMIVDK
;
A
#
# COMPACT_ATOMS: atom_id res chain seq x y z
N MET A 1 -27.94 15.94 22.94
CA MET A 1 -28.31 15.53 21.56
C MET A 1 -27.32 16.03 20.51
N SER A 2 -26.83 17.28 20.52
CA SER A 2 -25.81 17.77 19.56
C SER A 2 -24.43 17.13 19.70
N HIS A 3 -24.00 16.82 20.92
CA HIS A 3 -22.69 16.19 21.20
C HIS A 3 -22.59 14.76 20.67
N VAL A 4 -23.68 13.98 20.67
CA VAL A 4 -23.69 12.61 20.13
C VAL A 4 -23.41 12.63 18.63
N TRP A 5 -24.09 13.51 17.89
CA TRP A 5 -23.86 13.67 16.45
C TRP A 5 -22.43 14.09 16.10
N GLN A 6 -21.80 14.91 16.94
CA GLN A 6 -20.41 15.33 16.75
C GLN A 6 -19.44 14.16 16.95
N LEU A 7 -19.69 13.32 17.96
CA LEU A 7 -18.86 12.13 18.23
C LEU A 7 -18.98 11.08 17.13
N GLU A 8 -20.21 10.80 16.67
CA GLU A 8 -20.46 9.87 15.56
C GLU A 8 -19.81 10.35 14.26
N ALA A 9 -19.96 11.64 13.93
CA ALA A 9 -19.32 12.22 12.75
C ALA A 9 -17.79 12.17 12.84
N ALA A 10 -17.22 12.41 14.02
CA ALA A 10 -15.78 12.30 14.24
C ALA A 10 -15.29 10.85 14.08
N ALA A 11 -16.00 9.88 14.66
CA ALA A 11 -15.67 8.46 14.54
C ALA A 11 -15.75 7.97 13.09
N LEU A 12 -16.81 8.33 12.37
CA LEU A 12 -16.96 8.04 10.94
C LEU A 12 -15.82 8.67 10.12
N GLY A 13 -15.44 9.91 10.43
CA GLY A 13 -14.31 10.58 9.79
C GLY A 13 -12.98 9.84 10.01
N GLN A 14 -12.72 9.37 11.24
CA GLN A 14 -11.51 8.60 11.55
C GLN A 14 -11.47 7.28 10.79
N VAL A 15 -12.58 6.54 10.73
CA VAL A 15 -12.68 5.28 9.99
C VAL A 15 -12.52 5.52 8.49
N ALA A 16 -13.15 6.56 7.94
CA ALA A 16 -13.02 6.91 6.53
C ALA A 16 -11.57 7.28 6.17
N LEU A 17 -10.88 8.05 7.03
CA LEU A 17 -9.47 8.36 6.85
C LEU A 17 -8.60 7.11 6.92
N ALA A 18 -8.83 6.22 7.89
CA ALA A 18 -8.10 4.96 7.99
C ALA A 18 -8.32 4.08 6.75
N ALA A 19 -9.57 3.97 6.26
CA ALA A 19 -9.90 3.23 5.05
C ALA A 19 -9.29 3.85 3.79
N LEU A 20 -9.23 5.17 3.68
CA LEU A 20 -8.60 5.84 2.55
C LEU A 20 -7.08 5.61 2.56
N VAL A 21 -6.43 5.77 3.71
CA VAL A 21 -4.97 5.62 3.82
C VAL A 21 -4.54 4.16 3.67
N LEU A 22 -5.15 3.25 4.43
CA LEU A 22 -4.75 1.84 4.43
C LEU A 22 -5.37 1.05 3.27
N GLY A 23 -6.62 1.35 2.91
CA GLY A 23 -7.33 0.67 1.83
C GLY A 23 -6.98 1.22 0.45
N ALA A 24 -7.13 2.53 0.23
CA ALA A 24 -6.87 3.15 -1.08
C ALA A 24 -5.41 3.58 -1.30
N GLY A 25 -4.61 3.75 -0.24
CA GLY A 25 -3.20 4.11 -0.36
C GLY A 25 -2.36 3.05 -1.07
N LEU A 26 -2.59 1.76 -0.80
CA LEU A 26 -1.87 0.67 -1.46
C LEU A 26 -2.16 0.59 -2.98
N PRO A 27 -3.43 0.62 -3.43
CA PRO A 27 -3.77 0.79 -4.84
C PRO A 27 -3.14 2.02 -5.49
N ALA A 28 -3.09 3.16 -4.79
CA ALA A 28 -2.46 4.38 -5.31
C ALA A 28 -0.95 4.21 -5.51
N LEU A 29 -0.25 3.58 -4.56
CA LEU A 29 1.17 3.25 -4.72
C LEU A 29 1.42 2.30 -5.89
N PHE A 30 0.56 1.28 -6.06
CA PHE A 30 0.65 0.37 -7.20
C PHE A 30 0.49 1.12 -8.54
N ALA A 31 -0.47 2.05 -8.63
CA ALA A 31 -0.66 2.88 -9.81
C ALA A 31 0.57 3.74 -10.13
N LEU A 32 1.25 4.29 -9.12
CA LEU A 32 2.52 4.99 -9.30
C LEU A 32 3.61 4.06 -9.85
N GLY A 33 3.67 2.81 -9.37
CA GLY A 33 4.55 1.78 -9.93
C GLY A 33 4.29 1.52 -11.41
N VAL A 34 3.02 1.41 -11.82
CA VAL A 34 2.62 1.26 -13.23
C VAL A 34 3.08 2.45 -14.06
N ARG A 35 2.89 3.67 -13.56
CA ARG A 35 3.33 4.89 -14.23
C ARG A 35 4.86 4.93 -14.42
N ALA A 36 5.62 4.62 -13.37
CA ALA A 36 7.08 4.55 -13.43
C ALA A 36 7.56 3.44 -14.39
N SER A 37 6.84 2.33 -14.45
CA SER A 37 7.17 1.19 -15.32
C SER A 37 6.93 1.51 -16.80
N ALA A 38 5.87 2.27 -17.11
CA ALA A 38 5.61 2.78 -18.44
C ALA A 38 6.73 3.75 -18.89
N TRP A 39 7.06 4.73 -18.05
CA TRP A 39 8.17 5.66 -18.31
C TRP A 39 9.50 4.92 -18.50
N GLY A 40 9.77 3.91 -17.68
CA GLY A 40 10.99 3.10 -17.77
C GLY A 40 11.14 2.35 -19.10
N ARG A 41 10.03 1.94 -19.71
CA ARG A 41 10.02 1.28 -21.04
C ARG A 41 9.98 2.27 -22.22
N GLY A 42 9.91 3.57 -21.96
CA GLY A 42 9.67 4.56 -23.01
C GLY A 42 8.26 4.43 -23.61
N THR A 43 7.30 3.86 -22.87
CA THR A 43 5.92 3.65 -23.31
C THR A 43 4.95 4.47 -22.46
N GLY A 44 3.78 4.78 -23.02
CA GLY A 44 2.71 5.46 -22.29
C GLY A 44 2.02 6.53 -23.13
N ALA A 45 0.84 6.96 -22.70
CA ALA A 45 0.01 7.90 -23.46
C ALA A 45 0.67 9.27 -23.75
N ALA A 46 1.66 9.65 -22.93
CA ALA A 46 2.44 10.89 -23.11
C ALA A 46 3.78 10.66 -23.83
N ALA A 47 4.14 9.41 -24.14
CA ALA A 47 5.40 9.08 -24.82
C ALA A 47 5.19 9.18 -26.34
N GLY A 48 6.01 9.99 -27.01
CA GLY A 48 6.02 10.05 -28.48
C GLY A 48 6.58 8.76 -29.10
N PRO A 49 6.35 8.54 -30.41
CA PRO A 49 6.94 7.40 -31.12
C PRO A 49 8.46 7.38 -30.95
N GLY A 50 9.01 6.24 -30.49
CA GLY A 50 10.46 6.08 -30.29
C GLY A 50 11.03 6.73 -29.02
N ALA A 51 10.19 7.07 -28.02
CA ALA A 51 10.67 7.63 -26.77
C ALA A 51 11.72 6.71 -26.10
N PRO A 52 12.84 7.28 -25.59
CA PRO A 52 13.93 6.49 -25.04
C PRO A 52 13.52 5.75 -23.76
N ALA A 53 14.01 4.53 -23.60
CA ALA A 53 13.85 3.77 -22.36
C ALA A 53 14.68 4.39 -21.23
N HIS A 54 14.09 4.51 -20.04
CA HIS A 54 14.73 5.10 -18.87
C HIS A 54 15.03 3.99 -17.83
N PRO A 55 16.30 3.55 -17.69
CA PRO A 55 16.64 2.49 -16.74
C PRO A 55 16.25 2.84 -15.29
N ALA A 56 16.31 4.13 -14.94
CA ALA A 56 15.85 4.65 -13.65
C ALA A 56 14.35 4.35 -13.38
N GLY A 57 13.47 4.48 -14.39
CA GLY A 57 12.05 4.16 -14.26
C GLY A 57 11.78 2.68 -14.00
N ARG A 58 12.64 1.80 -14.54
CA ARG A 58 12.58 0.36 -14.27
C ARG A 58 12.98 0.03 -12.83
N VAL A 59 14.06 0.63 -12.34
CA VAL A 59 14.51 0.44 -10.95
C VAL A 59 13.44 0.96 -9.98
N LEU A 60 12.92 2.17 -10.22
CA LEU A 60 11.90 2.78 -9.38
C LEU A 60 10.61 1.95 -9.34
N SER A 61 10.10 1.51 -10.50
CA SER A 61 8.89 0.67 -10.53
C SER A 61 9.09 -0.66 -9.82
N THR A 62 10.25 -1.29 -9.98
CA THR A 62 10.58 -2.53 -9.27
C THR A 62 10.59 -2.31 -7.76
N ALA A 63 11.21 -1.23 -7.29
CA ALA A 63 11.24 -0.89 -5.87
C ALA A 63 9.84 -0.63 -5.30
N VAL A 64 9.00 0.14 -6.01
CA VAL A 64 7.62 0.41 -5.59
C VAL A 64 6.79 -0.87 -5.53
N TYR A 65 6.89 -1.74 -6.53
CA TYR A 65 6.18 -3.02 -6.50
C TYR A 65 6.66 -3.95 -5.38
N ALA A 66 7.96 -3.98 -5.10
CA ALA A 66 8.49 -4.75 -3.97
C ALA A 66 7.88 -4.26 -2.64
N VAL A 67 7.80 -2.94 -2.43
CA VAL A 67 7.16 -2.36 -1.24
C VAL A 67 5.68 -2.74 -1.16
N VAL A 68 4.93 -2.62 -2.27
CA VAL A 68 3.51 -2.99 -2.32
C VAL A 68 3.30 -4.46 -1.93
N VAL A 69 4.13 -5.37 -2.47
CA VAL A 69 4.07 -6.80 -2.15
C VAL A 69 4.38 -7.05 -0.68
N LEU A 70 5.42 -6.43 -0.12
CA LEU A 70 5.77 -6.59 1.30
C LEU A 70 4.65 -6.12 2.23
N VAL A 71 4.03 -4.98 1.93
CA VAL A 71 2.88 -4.45 2.69
C VAL A 71 1.68 -5.39 2.58
N ALA A 72 1.36 -5.87 1.38
CA ALA A 72 0.25 -6.80 1.16
C ALA A 72 0.46 -8.12 1.92
N LEU A 73 1.65 -8.72 1.82
CA LEU A 73 1.99 -9.95 2.53
C LEU A 73 1.92 -9.77 4.05
N THR A 74 2.41 -8.63 4.57
CA THR A 74 2.33 -8.31 6.00
C THR A 74 0.88 -8.17 6.45
N GLY A 75 0.03 -7.47 5.68
CA GLY A 75 -1.39 -7.32 5.98
C GLY A 75 -2.13 -8.66 5.97
N ILE A 76 -1.87 -9.51 4.97
CA ILE A 76 -2.42 -10.86 4.90
C ILE A 76 -1.95 -11.69 6.10
N ALA A 77 -0.65 -11.67 6.42
CA ALA A 77 -0.10 -12.41 7.57
C ALA A 77 -0.74 -11.97 8.89
N LEU A 78 -0.98 -10.67 9.07
CA LEU A 78 -1.66 -10.14 10.25
C LEU A 78 -3.09 -10.67 10.37
N ILE A 79 -3.88 -10.63 9.29
CA ILE A 79 -5.27 -11.11 9.27
C ILE A 79 -5.32 -12.62 9.53
N VAL A 80 -4.47 -13.38 8.83
CA VAL A 80 -4.43 -14.84 8.93
C VAL A 80 -3.94 -15.29 10.31
N ALA A 81 -2.84 -14.72 10.82
CA ALA A 81 -2.32 -15.05 12.15
C ALA A 81 -3.36 -14.77 13.25
N SER A 82 -4.03 -13.62 13.17
CA SER A 82 -5.10 -13.25 14.09
C SER A 82 -6.26 -14.25 14.07
N GLY A 83 -6.62 -14.76 12.88
CA GLY A 83 -7.64 -15.81 12.74
C GLY A 83 -7.27 -17.14 13.40
N PHE A 84 -5.96 -17.44 13.52
CA PHE A 84 -5.45 -18.63 14.22
C PHE A 84 -5.10 -18.38 15.69
N GLY A 85 -5.44 -17.22 16.25
CA GLY A 85 -5.11 -16.86 17.64
C GLY A 85 -3.64 -16.53 17.88
N LYS A 86 -2.84 -16.31 16.81
CA LYS A 86 -1.44 -15.88 16.88
C LYS A 86 -1.32 -14.38 16.65
N ALA A 87 -0.21 -13.77 17.08
CA ALA A 87 0.06 -12.35 16.89
C ALA A 87 1.23 -12.14 15.93
N LEU A 88 1.20 -11.04 15.17
CA LEU A 88 2.33 -10.59 14.37
C LEU A 88 3.18 -9.64 15.21
N SER A 89 4.36 -10.06 15.64
CA SER A 89 5.34 -9.23 16.36
C SER A 89 6.19 -8.43 15.38
N PHE A 90 6.35 -7.14 15.68
CA PHE A 90 7.20 -6.19 14.96
C PHE A 90 8.43 -5.76 15.78
N GLU A 91 8.77 -6.49 16.84
CA GLU A 91 9.97 -6.19 17.65
C GLU A 91 11.29 -6.39 16.88
N HIS A 92 11.23 -7.21 15.82
CA HIS A 92 12.35 -7.45 14.93
C HIS A 92 12.22 -6.58 13.66
N VAL A 93 13.31 -6.45 12.91
CA VAL A 93 13.36 -5.71 11.63
C VAL A 93 12.31 -6.22 10.62
N TYR A 94 11.92 -7.49 10.72
CA TYR A 94 10.88 -8.12 9.92
C TYR A 94 9.80 -8.73 10.81
N PRO A 95 8.53 -8.74 10.34
CA PRO A 95 7.41 -9.26 11.13
C PRO A 95 7.53 -10.76 11.35
N MET A 96 7.30 -11.21 12.59
CA MET A 96 7.35 -12.62 12.99
C MET A 96 6.04 -13.03 13.65
N ILE A 97 5.56 -14.24 13.37
CA ILE A 97 4.37 -14.79 14.02
C ILE A 97 4.77 -15.38 15.37
N VAL A 98 4.16 -14.89 16.45
CA VAL A 98 4.36 -15.35 17.82
C VAL A 98 3.04 -15.84 18.42
N ASP A 99 3.13 -16.70 19.44
CA ASP A 99 1.97 -17.08 20.23
C ASP A 99 1.50 -15.88 21.08
N LYS A 100 0.19 -15.73 21.20
CA LYS A 100 -0.45 -14.59 21.86
C LYS A 100 -0.56 -14.78 23.36
#